data_AF-A0AAV8VG19-F1
#
_entry.id   AF-A0AAV8VG19-F1
#
_cell.length_a   1.000
_cell.length_b   1.000
_cell.length_c   1.000
_cell.angle_alpha   90.00
_cell.angle_beta   90.00
_cell.angle_gamma   90.00
#
_symmetry.space_group_name_H-M   'P 1'
#
loop_
_entity.id
_entity.type
_entity.pdbx_description
1 polymer ?
#
loop_
_entity_poly.entity_id
_entity_poly.type
_entity_poly.pdbx_seq_one_letter_code
_entity_poly.pdbx_strand_id
1 'polypeptide(L)'
;MYILSALLGFGIGVVLIYVTKQKKQLQNSKIFGIYSQPGKWYFIKYHVFLFLLVLRRLKYYIFGKSLFHNVNNIEKLQPLSSHELAFDAVFFQAVSQNGIYFCMGTERRHQAKVNGLVYLLIPEYGALLSEKLPKTTLDADPASLLSNKEYAAEGIRITPIVPMKLWKISFKGKMRQLGKPNKLVDVDFEAEWNSNLPWFLFEVEIPLRILARAIARETWTEKFFKSLKE
;
A
#
# COMPACT_ATOMS: atom_id res chain seq x y z
N MET A 1 34.42 50.31 -15.44
CA MET A 1 33.71 49.58 -14.37
C MET A 1 32.41 48.92 -14.84
N TYR A 2 31.62 49.55 -15.73
CA TYR A 2 30.32 49.02 -16.22
C TYR A 2 30.39 47.81 -17.17
N ILE A 3 31.49 47.64 -17.91
CA ILE A 3 31.64 46.52 -18.86
C ILE A 3 31.88 45.19 -18.10
N LEU A 4 32.64 45.25 -17.00
CA LEU A 4 32.94 44.08 -16.18
C LEU A 4 31.70 43.57 -15.43
N SER A 5 30.86 44.48 -14.95
CA SER A 5 29.57 44.13 -14.31
C SER A 5 28.55 43.58 -15.30
N ALA A 6 28.52 44.07 -16.55
CA ALA A 6 27.66 43.54 -17.61
C ALA A 6 28.05 42.11 -18.02
N LEU A 7 29.36 41.84 -18.16
CA LEU A 7 29.86 40.49 -18.48
C LEU A 7 29.60 39.49 -17.35
N LEU A 8 29.74 39.91 -16.09
CA LEU A 8 29.43 39.09 -14.93
C LEU A 8 27.93 38.76 -14.85
N GLY A 9 27.07 39.75 -15.10
CA GLY A 9 25.62 39.57 -15.14
C GLY A 9 25.17 38.61 -16.26
N PHE A 10 25.77 38.72 -17.44
CA PHE A 10 25.51 37.80 -18.56
C PHE A 10 25.96 36.37 -18.25
N GLY A 11 27.16 36.19 -17.66
CA GLY A 11 27.67 34.89 -17.24
C GLY A 11 26.76 34.20 -16.21
N ILE A 12 26.31 34.95 -15.20
CA ILE A 12 25.36 34.46 -14.20
C ILE A 12 24.02 34.08 -14.87
N GLY A 13 23.53 34.90 -15.81
CA GLY A 13 22.32 34.61 -16.58
C GLY A 13 22.41 33.31 -17.38
N VAL A 14 23.52 33.08 -18.09
CA VAL A 14 23.75 31.84 -18.86
C VAL A 14 23.83 30.61 -17.94
N VAL A 15 24.52 30.72 -16.80
CA VAL A 15 24.61 29.64 -15.81
C VAL A 15 23.24 29.33 -15.21
N LEU A 16 22.45 30.35 -14.85
CA LEU A 16 21.08 30.15 -14.33
C LEU A 16 20.16 29.54 -15.39
N ILE A 17 20.25 29.98 -16.64
CA ILE A 17 19.49 29.38 -17.76
C ILE A 17 19.92 27.93 -17.98
N TYR A 18 21.21 27.62 -17.90
CA TYR A 18 21.72 26.25 -18.06
C TYR A 18 21.26 25.35 -16.90
N VAL A 19 21.37 25.80 -15.65
CA VAL A 19 20.92 25.06 -14.46
C VAL A 19 19.40 24.86 -14.48
N THR A 20 18.62 25.88 -14.86
CA THR A 20 17.16 25.76 -14.97
C THR A 20 16.74 24.87 -16.14
N LYS A 21 17.43 24.93 -17.29
CA LYS A 21 17.23 23.99 -18.41
C LYS A 21 17.61 22.57 -18.01
N GLN A 22 18.68 22.36 -17.25
CA GLN A 22 19.05 21.03 -16.75
C GLN A 22 18.01 20.51 -15.76
N LYS A 23 17.52 21.34 -14.83
CA LYS A 23 16.42 21.00 -13.92
C LYS A 23 15.12 20.64 -14.66
N LYS A 24 14.79 21.37 -15.73
CA LYS A 24 13.66 21.05 -16.61
C LYS A 24 13.89 19.78 -17.44
N GLN A 25 15.12 19.53 -17.91
CA GLN A 25 15.49 18.31 -18.63
C GLN A 25 15.62 17.08 -17.72
N LEU A 26 15.84 17.27 -16.42
CA LEU A 26 15.82 16.21 -15.42
C LEU A 26 14.42 15.67 -15.18
N GLN A 27 13.37 16.44 -15.51
CA GLN A 27 11.99 15.98 -15.42
C GLN A 27 11.67 15.08 -16.60
N ASN A 28 11.47 13.80 -16.28
CA ASN A 28 11.00 12.82 -17.26
C ASN A 28 9.60 13.19 -17.74
N SER A 29 9.31 12.97 -19.03
CA SER A 29 7.94 13.12 -19.55
C SER A 29 7.00 12.20 -18.77
N LYS A 30 5.75 12.63 -18.56
CA LYS A 30 4.76 11.87 -17.80
C LYS A 30 3.54 11.57 -18.65
N ILE A 31 3.11 10.31 -18.66
CA ILE A 31 1.80 9.93 -19.22
C ILE A 31 0.73 10.30 -18.19
N PHE A 32 -0.26 11.08 -18.61
CA PHE A 32 -1.33 11.63 -17.76
C PHE A 32 -0.84 12.44 -16.53
N GLY A 33 0.38 13.00 -16.58
CA GLY A 33 0.97 13.72 -15.45
C GLY A 33 1.38 12.85 -14.25
N ILE A 34 1.14 11.54 -14.32
CA ILE A 34 1.37 10.59 -13.22
C ILE A 34 2.55 9.66 -13.53
N TYR A 35 2.53 8.99 -14.68
CA TYR A 35 3.46 7.90 -14.97
C TYR A 35 4.73 8.41 -15.66
N SER A 36 5.80 8.59 -14.88
CA SER A 36 7.12 9.01 -15.36
C SER A 36 7.69 8.04 -16.41
N GLN A 37 8.22 8.58 -17.50
CA GLN A 37 8.82 7.82 -18.60
C GLN A 37 10.35 7.73 -18.48
N PRO A 38 11.01 6.80 -19.18
CA PRO A 38 12.48 6.76 -19.25
C PRO A 38 13.06 8.06 -19.80
N GLY A 39 13.91 8.74 -19.02
CA GLY A 39 14.69 9.90 -19.47
C GLY A 39 16.11 9.53 -19.94
N LYS A 40 16.91 10.54 -20.28
CA LYS A 40 18.29 10.38 -20.79
C LYS A 40 19.19 9.51 -19.90
N TRP A 41 19.02 9.60 -18.58
CA TRP A 41 19.84 8.89 -17.59
C TRP A 41 19.26 7.55 -17.15
N TYR A 42 18.18 7.08 -17.77
CA TYR A 42 17.44 5.89 -17.34
C TYR A 42 18.31 4.64 -17.19
N PHE A 43 19.14 4.31 -18.18
CA PHE A 43 19.95 3.09 -18.14
C PHE A 43 20.99 3.10 -17.01
N ILE A 44 21.62 4.25 -16.76
CA ILE A 44 22.57 4.42 -15.65
C ILE A 44 21.83 4.26 -14.32
N LYS A 45 20.69 4.97 -14.14
CA LYS A 45 19.84 4.85 -12.96
C LYS A 45 19.40 3.41 -12.70
N TYR A 46 18.99 2.71 -13.76
CA TYR A 46 18.53 1.33 -13.72
C TYR A 46 19.61 0.37 -13.22
N HIS A 47 20.81 0.40 -13.80
CA HIS A 47 21.88 -0.51 -13.40
C HIS A 47 22.40 -0.22 -11.99
N VAL A 48 22.50 1.06 -11.60
CA VAL A 48 22.85 1.45 -10.24
C VAL A 48 21.85 0.87 -9.23
N PHE A 49 20.55 1.09 -9.43
CA PHE A 49 19.55 0.57 -8.49
C PHE A 49 19.41 -0.95 -8.55
N LEU A 50 19.54 -1.57 -9.72
CA LEU A 50 19.53 -3.03 -9.82
C LEU A 50 20.66 -3.63 -8.98
N PHE A 51 21.87 -3.07 -9.06
CA PHE A 51 22.99 -3.51 -8.24
C PHE A 51 22.71 -3.34 -6.75
N LEU A 52 22.23 -2.16 -6.31
CA LEU A 52 21.87 -1.91 -4.90
C LEU A 52 20.80 -2.89 -4.40
N LEU A 53 19.79 -3.17 -5.22
CA LEU A 53 18.71 -4.10 -4.89
C LEU A 53 19.21 -5.55 -4.83
N VAL A 54 20.16 -5.94 -5.68
CA VAL A 54 20.81 -7.26 -5.60
C VAL A 54 21.58 -7.40 -4.29
N LEU A 55 22.39 -6.40 -3.91
CA LEU A 55 23.09 -6.39 -2.63
C LEU A 55 22.13 -6.46 -1.45
N ARG A 56 21.05 -5.67 -1.49
CA ARG A 56 20.01 -5.70 -0.46
C ARG A 56 19.39 -7.10 -0.36
N ARG A 57 18.97 -7.70 -1.47
CA ARG A 57 18.38 -9.05 -1.49
C ARG A 57 19.36 -10.11 -0.97
N LEU A 58 20.63 -10.06 -1.37
CA LEU A 58 21.66 -10.99 -0.87
C LEU A 58 21.79 -10.90 0.65
N LYS A 59 21.79 -9.69 1.21
CA LYS A 59 21.76 -9.48 2.67
C LYS A 59 20.58 -10.21 3.33
N TYR A 60 19.37 -10.15 2.76
CA TYR A 60 18.21 -10.86 3.32
C TYR A 60 18.31 -12.39 3.18
N TYR A 61 18.90 -12.91 2.10
CA TYR A 61 19.13 -14.34 1.96
C TYR A 61 20.16 -14.87 2.95
N ILE A 62 21.22 -14.11 3.23
CA ILE A 62 22.30 -14.53 4.14
C ILE A 62 21.84 -14.46 5.60
N PHE A 63 21.21 -13.36 5.99
CA PHE A 63 20.89 -13.08 7.41
C PHE A 63 19.45 -13.38 7.81
N GLY A 64 18.56 -13.65 6.84
CA GLY A 64 17.14 -13.88 7.07
C GLY A 64 16.33 -12.59 7.25
N LYS A 65 15.03 -12.66 6.90
CA LYS A 65 14.10 -11.52 6.98
C LYS A 65 13.80 -11.08 8.43
N SER A 66 13.73 -12.04 9.35
CA SER A 66 13.42 -11.80 10.77
C SER A 66 14.48 -10.98 11.49
N LEU A 67 15.73 -10.97 11.01
CA LEU A 67 16.78 -10.13 11.60
C LEU A 67 16.50 -8.64 11.38
N PHE A 68 15.91 -8.28 10.24
CA PHE A 68 15.67 -6.89 9.86
C PHE A 68 14.25 -6.42 10.13
N HIS A 69 13.30 -7.35 10.27
CA HIS A 69 11.89 -7.04 10.48
C HIS A 69 11.34 -7.79 11.67
N ASN A 70 10.76 -7.04 12.61
CA ASN A 70 9.94 -7.60 13.67
C ASN A 70 8.50 -7.72 13.16
N VAL A 71 8.03 -8.95 12.95
CA VAL A 71 6.68 -9.23 12.43
C VAL A 71 5.57 -8.62 13.29
N ASN A 72 5.75 -8.55 14.62
CA ASN A 72 4.79 -7.93 15.52
C ASN A 72 4.63 -6.42 15.28
N ASN A 73 5.66 -5.78 14.71
CA ASN A 73 5.59 -4.36 14.37
C ASN A 73 4.96 -4.12 13.00
N ILE A 74 5.02 -5.09 12.09
CA ILE A 74 4.38 -5.01 10.77
C ILE A 74 2.89 -5.32 10.90
N GLU A 75 2.55 -6.27 11.76
CA GLU A 75 1.23 -6.89 11.80
C GLU A 75 0.43 -6.46 13.00
N LYS A 76 0.08 -5.19 12.96
CA LYS A 76 -0.75 -4.47 13.90
C LYS A 76 -1.30 -3.26 13.18
N LEU A 77 -2.28 -2.62 13.80
CA LEU A 77 -2.79 -1.34 13.32
C LEU A 77 -1.63 -0.34 13.20
N GLN A 78 -1.41 0.19 11.99
CA GLN A 78 -0.29 1.09 11.68
C GLN A 78 -0.71 2.55 11.82
N PRO A 79 0.03 3.39 12.56
CA PRO A 79 -0.31 4.80 12.67
C PRO A 79 -0.32 5.46 11.29
N LEU A 80 -1.34 6.28 11.03
CA LEU A 80 -1.41 7.05 9.78
C LEU A 80 -0.49 8.26 9.86
N SER A 81 0.26 8.52 8.80
CA SER A 81 1.02 9.76 8.66
C SER A 81 0.08 10.96 8.46
N SER A 82 0.58 12.18 8.59
CA SER A 82 -0.21 13.40 8.38
C SER A 82 -0.66 13.64 6.93
N HIS A 83 -0.21 12.80 5.99
CA HIS A 83 -0.58 12.92 4.58
C HIS A 83 -2.08 12.59 4.40
N GLU A 84 -2.80 13.40 3.62
CA GLU A 84 -4.25 13.26 3.42
C GLU A 84 -4.66 11.89 2.85
N LEU A 85 -3.79 11.33 2.00
CA LEU A 85 -3.99 10.02 1.37
C LEU A 85 -3.44 8.85 2.20
N ALA A 86 -2.93 9.07 3.42
CA ALA A 86 -2.44 7.98 4.26
C ALA A 86 -3.57 6.98 4.55
N PHE A 87 -3.23 5.69 4.49
CA PHE A 87 -4.16 4.62 4.84
C PHE A 87 -3.41 3.42 5.42
N ASP A 88 -4.15 2.60 6.14
CA ASP A 88 -3.71 1.31 6.65
C ASP A 88 -4.78 0.29 6.29
N ALA A 89 -4.39 -0.82 5.67
CA ALA A 89 -5.34 -1.75 5.09
C ALA A 89 -4.97 -3.21 5.37
N VAL A 90 -6.00 -4.00 5.63
CA VAL A 90 -5.92 -5.45 5.72
C VAL A 90 -7.04 -6.07 4.91
N PHE A 91 -6.74 -7.17 4.22
CA PHE A 91 -7.65 -7.81 3.28
C PHE A 91 -7.50 -9.33 3.31
N PHE A 92 -8.63 -10.03 3.32
CA PHE A 92 -8.70 -11.49 3.32
C PHE A 92 -9.65 -11.98 2.23
N GLN A 93 -9.25 -13.05 1.56
CA GLN A 93 -10.05 -13.72 0.52
C GLN A 93 -9.93 -15.22 0.72
N ALA A 94 -11.04 -15.93 0.75
CA ALA A 94 -11.05 -17.39 0.87
C ALA A 94 -12.00 -18.00 -0.15
N VAL A 95 -11.66 -19.19 -0.61
CA VAL A 95 -12.54 -20.05 -1.42
C VAL A 95 -12.48 -21.47 -0.87
N SER A 96 -13.62 -22.15 -0.84
CA SER A 96 -13.69 -23.56 -0.48
C SER A 96 -13.98 -24.42 -1.71
N GLN A 97 -13.62 -25.71 -1.64
CA GLN A 97 -13.98 -26.68 -2.67
C GLN A 97 -15.49 -26.85 -2.86
N ASN A 98 -16.27 -26.53 -1.82
CA ASN A 98 -17.72 -26.58 -1.83
C ASN A 98 -18.34 -25.31 -2.44
N GLY A 99 -17.54 -24.40 -3.00
CA GLY A 99 -18.05 -23.19 -3.65
C GLY A 99 -18.47 -22.07 -2.69
N ILE A 100 -17.95 -22.08 -1.45
CA ILE A 100 -18.07 -20.92 -0.55
C ILE A 100 -16.98 -19.92 -0.92
N TYR A 101 -17.36 -18.67 -1.15
CA TYR A 101 -16.40 -17.58 -1.41
C TYR A 101 -16.56 -16.52 -0.34
N PHE A 102 -15.44 -16.05 0.17
CA PHE A 102 -15.39 -15.02 1.19
C PHE A 102 -14.39 -13.96 0.78
N CYS A 103 -14.75 -12.70 0.98
CA CYS A 103 -13.88 -11.57 0.74
C CYS A 103 -14.22 -10.48 1.75
N MET A 104 -13.24 -10.07 2.54
CA MET A 104 -13.41 -9.02 3.53
C MET A 104 -12.16 -8.16 3.62
N GLY A 105 -12.37 -6.85 3.79
CA GLY A 105 -11.26 -5.95 4.01
C GLY A 105 -11.67 -4.68 4.70
N THR A 106 -10.68 -4.05 5.32
CA THR A 106 -10.80 -2.74 5.93
C THR A 106 -9.61 -1.91 5.50
N GLU A 107 -9.87 -0.72 4.99
CA GLU A 107 -8.88 0.30 4.71
C GLU A 107 -9.20 1.53 5.57
N ARG A 108 -8.42 1.73 6.63
CA ARG A 108 -8.55 2.86 7.54
C ARG A 108 -8.01 4.13 6.91
N ARG A 109 -8.76 5.21 7.10
CA ARG A 109 -8.44 6.58 6.70
C ARG A 109 -8.44 7.48 7.94
N HIS A 110 -8.09 8.74 7.73
CA HIS A 110 -8.23 9.79 8.74
C HIS A 110 -9.67 9.93 9.22
N GLN A 111 -9.86 10.65 10.34
CA GLN A 111 -11.18 10.97 10.91
C GLN A 111 -12.01 9.74 11.30
N ALA A 112 -11.35 8.66 11.74
CA ALA A 112 -12.00 7.42 12.17
C ALA A 112 -12.91 6.80 11.09
N LYS A 113 -12.59 7.02 9.81
CA LYS A 113 -13.31 6.41 8.68
C LYS A 113 -12.59 5.17 8.16
N VAL A 114 -13.38 4.22 7.69
CA VAL A 114 -12.89 2.98 7.08
C VAL A 114 -13.62 2.76 5.76
N ASN A 115 -12.87 2.47 4.70
CA ASN A 115 -13.42 1.85 3.51
C ASN A 115 -13.44 0.34 3.77
N GLY A 116 -14.61 -0.19 4.12
CA GLY A 116 -14.81 -1.58 4.49
C GLY A 116 -15.79 -2.29 3.57
N LEU A 117 -15.58 -3.59 3.41
CA LEU A 117 -16.45 -4.46 2.61
C LEU A 117 -16.41 -5.89 3.14
N VAL A 118 -17.55 -6.57 2.98
CA VAL A 118 -17.71 -8.02 3.16
C VAL A 118 -18.57 -8.56 2.02
N TYR A 119 -18.08 -9.62 1.39
CA TYR A 119 -18.79 -10.45 0.43
C TYR A 119 -18.74 -11.89 0.92
N LEU A 120 -19.88 -12.56 0.88
CA LEU A 120 -20.00 -13.96 1.24
C LEU A 120 -20.90 -14.66 0.23
N LEU A 121 -20.36 -15.62 -0.52
CA LEU A 121 -21.12 -16.49 -1.41
C LEU A 121 -21.28 -17.84 -0.71
N ILE A 122 -22.52 -18.24 -0.48
CA ILE A 122 -22.86 -19.57 0.03
C ILE A 122 -23.75 -20.23 -1.04
N PRO A 123 -23.44 -21.44 -1.53
CA PRO A 123 -24.18 -22.08 -2.62
C PRO A 123 -25.71 -22.08 -2.45
N GLU A 124 -26.18 -22.37 -1.24
CA GLU A 124 -27.61 -22.50 -0.91
C GLU A 124 -28.32 -21.13 -0.76
N TYR A 125 -27.57 -20.08 -0.44
CA TYR A 125 -28.11 -18.74 -0.17
C TYR A 125 -27.79 -17.72 -1.27
N GLY A 126 -26.84 -18.00 -2.16
CA GLY A 126 -26.29 -17.07 -3.12
C GLY A 126 -25.33 -16.05 -2.49
N ALA A 127 -25.05 -14.97 -3.23
CA ALA A 127 -24.13 -13.92 -2.81
C ALA A 127 -24.79 -12.95 -1.82
N LEU A 128 -24.10 -12.70 -0.72
CA LEU A 128 -24.42 -11.73 0.31
C LEU A 128 -23.38 -10.61 0.28
N LEU A 129 -23.87 -9.38 0.40
CA LEU A 129 -23.10 -8.15 0.32
C LEU A 129 -23.30 -7.35 1.60
N SER A 130 -22.26 -6.74 2.17
CA SER A 130 -22.44 -5.74 3.24
C SER A 130 -23.50 -4.70 2.86
N GLU A 131 -24.33 -4.32 3.83
CA GLU A 131 -25.45 -3.41 3.62
C GLU A 131 -25.05 -2.09 2.94
N LYS A 132 -23.91 -1.52 3.32
CA LYS A 132 -23.42 -0.22 2.84
C LYS A 132 -22.74 -0.24 1.47
N LEU A 133 -22.65 -1.38 0.79
CA LEU A 133 -22.15 -1.41 -0.59
C LEU A 133 -23.11 -0.64 -1.53
N PRO A 134 -22.62 0.07 -2.56
CA PRO A 134 -21.21 0.23 -2.97
C PRO A 134 -20.46 1.36 -2.24
N LYS A 135 -21.07 2.07 -1.28
CA LYS A 135 -20.48 3.26 -0.63
C LYS A 135 -19.24 2.94 0.22
N THR A 136 -19.13 1.73 0.77
CA THR A 136 -18.01 1.19 1.59
C THR A 136 -17.58 2.01 2.81
N THR A 137 -18.08 3.23 3.03
CA THR A 137 -17.70 4.06 4.17
C THR A 137 -18.36 3.56 5.46
N LEU A 138 -17.53 3.14 6.39
CA LEU A 138 -17.87 2.68 7.73
C LEU A 138 -17.19 3.57 8.78
N ASP A 139 -17.76 3.61 9.98
CA ASP A 139 -17.11 4.17 11.16
C ASP A 139 -16.22 3.12 11.85
N ALA A 140 -14.98 3.52 12.17
CA ALA A 140 -14.06 2.70 12.94
C ALA A 140 -14.57 2.50 14.37
N ASP A 141 -14.31 1.33 14.95
CA ASP A 141 -14.55 1.10 16.38
C ASP A 141 -13.56 1.92 17.23
N PRO A 142 -14.02 2.81 18.12
CA PRO A 142 -13.13 3.61 18.96
C PRO A 142 -12.17 2.79 19.82
N ALA A 143 -12.59 1.61 20.31
CA ALA A 143 -11.74 0.75 21.13
C ALA A 143 -10.61 0.11 20.32
N SER A 144 -10.85 -0.19 19.05
CA SER A 144 -9.82 -0.63 18.10
C SER A 144 -8.76 0.45 17.89
N LEU A 145 -9.17 1.71 17.69
CA LEU A 145 -8.26 2.84 17.50
C LEU A 145 -7.38 3.11 18.73
N LEU A 146 -7.91 2.93 19.94
CA LEU A 146 -7.16 3.13 21.18
C LEU A 146 -6.20 1.98 21.48
N SER A 147 -6.61 0.74 21.19
CA SER A 147 -5.82 -0.44 21.51
C SER A 147 -4.71 -0.72 20.49
N ASN A 148 -4.86 -0.33 19.23
CA ASN A 148 -3.99 -0.67 18.11
C ASN A 148 -3.81 -2.20 17.89
N LYS A 149 -4.74 -3.02 18.40
CA LYS A 149 -4.62 -4.49 18.38
C LYS A 149 -5.45 -5.17 17.30
N GLU A 150 -6.48 -4.51 16.81
CA GLU A 150 -7.43 -5.09 15.85
C GLU A 150 -7.87 -4.04 14.86
N TYR A 151 -8.32 -4.49 13.69
CA TYR A 151 -9.01 -3.68 12.70
C TYR A 151 -10.51 -3.94 12.87
N ALA A 152 -11.25 -2.93 13.31
CA ALA A 152 -12.68 -3.07 13.52
C ALA A 152 -13.46 -1.86 13.00
N ALA A 153 -14.54 -2.15 12.29
CA ALA A 153 -15.46 -1.15 11.74
C ALA A 153 -16.82 -1.80 11.47
N GLU A 154 -17.89 -1.25 12.05
CA GLU A 154 -19.29 -1.65 11.83
C GLU A 154 -19.53 -3.14 11.57
N GLY A 155 -19.29 -3.96 12.60
CA GLY A 155 -19.52 -5.41 12.54
C GLY A 155 -18.31 -6.21 12.06
N ILE A 156 -17.39 -5.62 11.29
CA ILE A 156 -16.12 -6.25 10.92
C ILE A 156 -15.17 -6.23 12.11
N ARG A 157 -14.54 -7.37 12.41
CA ARG A 157 -13.37 -7.47 13.32
C ARG A 157 -12.31 -8.38 12.72
N ILE A 158 -11.07 -7.91 12.73
CA ILE A 158 -9.90 -8.62 12.23
C ILE A 158 -8.77 -8.44 13.25
N THR A 159 -8.34 -9.54 13.85
CA THR A 159 -7.38 -9.51 14.96
C THR A 159 -6.23 -10.48 14.68
N PRO A 160 -4.97 -10.00 14.59
CA PRO A 160 -3.80 -10.86 14.55
C PRO A 160 -3.64 -11.55 15.92
N ILE A 161 -3.67 -12.88 15.93
CA ILE A 161 -3.47 -13.68 17.15
C ILE A 161 -2.01 -14.12 17.24
N VAL A 162 -1.48 -14.63 16.13
CA VAL A 162 -0.06 -14.93 15.96
C VAL A 162 0.39 -14.28 14.65
N PRO A 163 1.28 -13.27 14.71
CA PRO A 163 1.75 -12.59 13.51
C PRO A 163 2.25 -13.56 12.43
N MET A 164 1.79 -13.33 11.21
CA MET A 164 2.08 -13.94 9.92
C MET A 164 1.56 -15.37 9.83
N LYS A 165 0.73 -15.79 10.80
CA LYS A 165 0.32 -17.17 10.97
C LYS A 165 -1.16 -17.31 11.24
N LEU A 166 -1.70 -16.66 12.26
CA LEU A 166 -3.06 -16.88 12.76
C LEU A 166 -3.79 -15.56 12.99
N TRP A 167 -4.96 -15.42 12.37
CA TRP A 167 -5.86 -14.31 12.57
C TRP A 167 -7.26 -14.79 12.93
N LYS A 168 -7.90 -14.08 13.85
CA LYS A 168 -9.34 -14.20 14.06
C LYS A 168 -10.04 -13.18 13.18
N ILE A 169 -11.05 -13.65 12.45
CA ILE A 169 -11.80 -12.86 11.49
C ILE A 169 -13.29 -13.04 11.80
N SER A 170 -14.02 -11.95 11.97
CA SER A 170 -15.47 -12.04 12.17
C SER A 170 -16.23 -10.89 11.54
N PHE A 171 -17.50 -11.16 11.26
CA PHE A 171 -18.47 -10.19 10.84
C PHE A 171 -19.80 -10.43 11.55
N LYS A 172 -20.35 -9.39 12.17
CA LYS A 172 -21.69 -9.41 12.75
C LYS A 172 -22.50 -8.22 12.30
N GLY A 173 -23.54 -8.47 11.50
CA GLY A 173 -24.38 -7.41 10.97
C GLY A 173 -25.30 -7.88 9.85
N LYS A 174 -25.96 -6.91 9.21
CA LYS A 174 -26.88 -7.19 8.12
C LYS A 174 -26.17 -7.24 6.78
N MET A 175 -26.58 -8.19 5.95
CA MET A 175 -26.14 -8.29 4.56
C MET A 175 -27.34 -8.33 3.62
N ARG A 176 -27.18 -7.78 2.42
CA ARG A 176 -28.17 -7.85 1.34
C ARG A 176 -27.85 -9.00 0.41
N GLN A 177 -28.87 -9.71 -0.03
CA GLN A 177 -28.71 -10.71 -1.08
C GLN A 177 -28.53 -10.04 -2.45
N LEU A 178 -27.54 -10.46 -3.23
CA LEU A 178 -27.29 -9.96 -4.58
C LEU A 178 -28.53 -10.17 -5.46
N GLY A 179 -28.92 -9.13 -6.20
CA GLY A 179 -30.15 -9.12 -7.01
C GLY A 179 -31.44 -8.93 -6.21
N LYS A 180 -31.40 -8.86 -4.86
CA LYS A 180 -32.57 -8.67 -3.99
C LYS A 180 -32.27 -7.61 -2.91
N PRO A 181 -32.17 -6.31 -3.27
CA PRO A 181 -31.69 -5.26 -2.36
C PRO A 181 -32.54 -5.08 -1.09
N ASN A 182 -33.83 -5.38 -1.16
CA ASN A 182 -34.75 -5.28 -0.01
C ASN A 182 -34.68 -6.49 0.93
N LYS A 183 -33.97 -7.56 0.54
CA LYS A 183 -33.82 -8.76 1.37
C LYS A 183 -32.53 -8.65 2.18
N LEU A 184 -32.70 -8.19 3.41
CA LEU A 184 -31.66 -8.18 4.43
C LEU A 184 -31.69 -9.50 5.21
N VAL A 185 -30.51 -10.02 5.51
CA VAL A 185 -30.31 -11.18 6.38
C VAL A 185 -29.34 -10.80 7.47
N ASP A 186 -29.62 -11.24 8.70
CA ASP A 186 -28.68 -11.13 9.81
C ASP A 186 -27.61 -12.20 9.64
N VAL A 187 -26.35 -11.78 9.69
CA VAL A 187 -25.19 -12.66 9.54
C VAL A 187 -24.33 -12.53 10.78
N ASP A 188 -23.98 -13.69 11.33
CA ASP A 188 -22.97 -13.85 12.38
C ASP A 188 -21.94 -14.85 11.83
N PHE A 189 -20.75 -14.37 11.53
CA PHE A 189 -19.68 -15.11 10.90
C PHE A 189 -18.42 -15.01 11.76
N GLU A 190 -17.84 -16.16 12.10
CA GLU A 190 -16.53 -16.25 12.70
C GLU A 190 -15.67 -17.25 11.93
N ALA A 191 -14.40 -16.91 11.74
CA ALA A 191 -13.41 -17.76 11.11
C ALA A 191 -12.02 -17.52 11.70
N GLU A 192 -11.19 -18.54 11.56
CA GLU A 192 -9.75 -18.46 11.80
C GLU A 192 -9.02 -18.57 10.47
N TRP A 193 -8.17 -17.60 10.19
CA TRP A 193 -7.24 -17.66 9.06
C TRP A 193 -5.90 -18.14 9.57
N ASN A 194 -5.49 -19.34 9.14
CA ASN A 194 -4.22 -19.95 9.53
C ASN A 194 -3.38 -20.29 8.30
N SER A 195 -2.08 -19.99 8.37
CA SER A 195 -1.10 -20.36 7.35
C SER A 195 0.16 -20.91 8.00
N ASN A 196 0.67 -22.01 7.46
CA ASN A 196 2.02 -22.52 7.74
C ASN A 196 3.04 -22.12 6.67
N LEU A 197 2.62 -21.33 5.67
CA LEU A 197 3.49 -20.85 4.61
C LEU A 197 4.35 -19.68 5.12
N PRO A 198 5.60 -19.54 4.62
CA PRO A 198 6.41 -18.36 4.91
C PRO A 198 5.73 -17.08 4.43
N TRP A 199 5.84 -16.01 5.22
CA TRP A 199 5.34 -14.68 4.83
C TRP A 199 6.19 -14.06 3.74
N PHE A 200 5.56 -13.22 2.91
CA PHE A 200 6.16 -12.58 1.75
C PHE A 200 6.42 -11.09 2.02
N LEU A 201 7.61 -10.61 1.66
CA LEU A 201 8.02 -9.21 1.79
C LEU A 201 8.23 -8.62 0.39
N PHE A 202 7.28 -7.78 -0.04
CA PHE A 202 7.27 -7.20 -1.39
C PHE A 202 8.59 -6.51 -1.78
N GLU A 203 9.17 -5.73 -0.88
CA GLU A 203 10.42 -4.99 -1.15
C GLU A 203 11.65 -5.89 -1.41
N VAL A 204 11.63 -7.15 -0.96
CA VAL A 204 12.73 -8.09 -1.14
C VAL A 204 12.41 -9.09 -2.25
N GLU A 205 11.17 -9.56 -2.32
CA GLU A 205 10.78 -10.76 -3.07
C GLU A 205 10.09 -10.47 -4.42
N ILE A 206 9.68 -9.23 -4.71
CA ILE A 206 9.28 -8.80 -6.08
C ILE A 206 10.47 -8.91 -7.04
N PRO A 207 10.30 -9.26 -8.34
CA PRO A 207 11.39 -9.24 -9.31
C PRO A 207 12.16 -7.89 -9.35
N LEU A 208 13.48 -7.92 -9.07
CA LEU A 208 14.29 -6.71 -8.92
C LEU A 208 14.31 -5.82 -10.17
N ARG A 209 14.20 -6.43 -11.36
CA ARG A 209 14.15 -5.69 -12.62
C ARG A 209 12.93 -4.77 -12.70
N ILE A 210 11.82 -5.16 -12.08
CA ILE A 210 10.59 -4.35 -12.03
C ILE A 210 10.79 -3.15 -11.10
N LEU A 211 11.32 -3.38 -9.89
CA LEU A 211 11.63 -2.32 -8.93
C LEU A 211 12.66 -1.33 -9.49
N ALA A 212 13.77 -1.83 -10.04
CA ALA A 212 14.81 -1.00 -10.65
C ALA A 212 14.26 -0.17 -11.81
N ARG A 213 13.39 -0.75 -12.65
CA ARG A 213 12.72 -0.03 -13.75
C ARG A 213 11.80 1.08 -13.24
N ALA A 214 11.00 0.81 -12.20
CA ALA A 214 10.12 1.81 -11.62
C ALA A 214 10.92 2.99 -11.05
N ILE A 215 11.95 2.70 -10.24
CA ILE A 215 12.80 3.73 -9.62
C ILE A 215 13.60 4.52 -10.65
N ALA A 216 14.12 3.87 -11.70
CA ALA A 216 14.90 4.54 -12.74
C ALA A 216 14.07 5.47 -13.64
N ARG A 217 12.76 5.23 -13.74
CA ARG A 217 11.81 6.11 -14.41
C ARG A 217 11.48 7.35 -13.62
N GLU A 218 11.80 7.41 -12.32
CA GLU A 218 11.53 8.60 -11.52
C GLU A 218 12.60 9.68 -11.67
N THR A 219 12.18 10.91 -11.41
CA THR A 219 13.11 12.04 -11.29
C THR A 219 13.79 11.94 -9.93
N TRP A 220 15.08 11.62 -9.93
CA TRP A 220 15.87 11.49 -8.72
C TRP A 220 16.09 12.86 -8.09
N THR A 221 15.42 13.07 -6.96
CA THR A 221 15.48 14.27 -6.15
C THR A 221 15.70 13.86 -4.70
N GLU A 222 16.16 14.78 -3.86
CA GLU A 222 16.24 14.54 -2.42
C GLU A 222 14.89 14.09 -1.85
N LYS A 223 13.79 14.72 -2.27
CA LYS A 223 12.43 14.34 -1.89
C LYS A 223 12.12 12.89 -2.25
N PHE A 224 12.45 12.47 -3.47
CA PHE A 224 12.24 11.09 -3.92
C PHE A 224 13.05 10.08 -3.08
N PHE A 225 14.31 10.38 -2.78
CA PHE A 225 15.11 9.48 -1.95
C PHE A 225 14.67 9.46 -0.48
N LYS A 226 14.16 10.58 0.05
CA LYS A 226 13.54 10.62 1.38
C LYS A 226 12.33 9.70 1.45
N SER A 227 11.45 9.73 0.44
CA SER A 227 10.29 8.83 0.40
C SER A 227 10.62 7.34 0.20
N LEU A 228 11.87 6.99 -0.15
CA LEU A 228 12.31 5.60 -0.22
C LEU A 228 12.87 5.06 1.11
N LYS A 229 13.06 5.93 2.11
CA LYS A 229 13.55 5.54 3.45
C LYS A 229 12.41 5.22 4.42
N GLU A 230 11.21 5.70 4.11
CA GLU A 230 9.95 5.37 4.77
C GLU A 230 9.48 3.99 4.33
#